data_AF-A0A673IB08-F1
#
_entry.id   AF-A0A673IB08-F1
#
_cell.length_a   1.000
_cell.length_b   1.000
_cell.length_c   1.000
_cell.angle_alpha   90.00
_cell.angle_beta   90.00
_cell.angle_gamma   90.00
#
_symmetry.space_group_name_H-M   'P 1'
#
loop_
_entity.id
_entity.type
_entity.pdbx_description
1 polymer ?
#
loop_
_entity_poly.entity_id
_entity_poly.type
_entity_poly.pdbx_seq_one_letter_code
_entity_poly.pdbx_strand_id
1 'polypeptide(L)' 'MDENKPPRMYFIGKKEDLVQAKRMNVTLDGRDILIIYHQRTFYALDLQCYRE' A
#
# COMPACT_ATOMS: atom_id res chain seq x y z
N MET A 1 20.02 -9.26 -3.62
CA MET A 1 18.84 -8.73 -4.35
C MET A 1 19.20 -8.77 -5.82
N ASP A 2 18.38 -9.39 -6.65
CA ASP A 2 18.64 -9.51 -8.09
C ASP A 2 18.32 -8.16 -8.75
N GLU A 3 19.36 -7.47 -9.23
CA GLU A 3 19.29 -6.10 -9.77
C GLU A 3 18.47 -6.01 -11.07
N ASN A 4 18.14 -7.15 -11.70
CA ASN A 4 17.40 -7.20 -12.97
C ASN A 4 15.93 -7.64 -12.85
N LYS A 5 15.40 -7.85 -11.64
CA LYS A 5 13.98 -8.22 -11.49
C LYS A 5 13.08 -6.98 -11.44
N PRO A 6 12.03 -6.89 -12.28
CA PRO A 6 11.08 -5.79 -12.18
C PRO A 6 10.44 -5.76 -10.78
N PRO A 7 10.16 -4.57 -10.23
CA PRO A 7 9.48 -4.44 -8.95
C PRO A 7 8.14 -5.18 -9.02
N ARG A 8 7.84 -5.96 -7.97
CA ARG A 8 6.57 -6.67 -7.87
C ARG A 8 5.44 -5.65 -7.74
N MET A 9 4.40 -5.80 -8.54
CA MET A 9 3.20 -4.98 -8.48
C MET A 9 2.02 -5.84 -8.03
N TYR A 10 1.17 -5.28 -7.17
CA TYR A 10 -0.02 -5.97 -6.65
C TYR A 10 -1.27 -5.17 -7.00
N PHE A 11 -2.32 -5.89 -7.40
CA PHE A 11 -3.64 -5.30 -7.56
C PHE A 11 -4.36 -5.29 -6.20
N ILE A 12 -4.75 -4.10 -5.74
CA ILE A 12 -5.36 -3.88 -4.42
C ILE A 12 -6.82 -3.42 -4.47
N GLY A 13 -7.40 -3.25 -5.67
CA GLY A 13 -8.78 -2.83 -5.87
C GLY A 13 -8.94 -1.68 -6.86
N LYS A 14 -10.18 -1.20 -7.00
CA LYS A 14 -10.51 -0.07 -7.88
C LYS A 14 -10.15 1.26 -7.20
N LYS A 15 -9.71 2.22 -8.01
CA LYS A 15 -9.35 3.55 -7.54
C LYS A 15 -10.49 4.25 -6.80
N GLU A 16 -11.71 4.19 -7.35
CA GLU A 16 -12.89 4.87 -6.79
C GLU A 16 -13.20 4.41 -5.38
N ASP A 17 -13.19 3.09 -5.18
CA ASP A 17 -13.43 2.45 -3.87
C ASP A 17 -12.36 2.88 -2.85
N LEU A 18 -11.09 2.90 -3.26
CA LEU A 18 -9.96 3.30 -2.41
C LEU A 18 -9.99 4.80 -2.05
N VAL A 19 -10.37 5.65 -3.02
CA VAL A 19 -10.57 7.08 -2.78
C VAL A 19 -11.71 7.31 -1.80
N GLN A 20 -12.82 6.58 -1.94
CA GLN A 20 -13.97 6.68 -1.06
C GLN A 20 -13.64 6.21 0.36
N ALA A 21 -12.91 5.11 0.50
CA ALA A 21 -12.48 4.56 1.78
C ALA A 21 -11.49 5.47 2.51
N LYS A 22 -10.71 6.29 1.78
CA LYS A 22 -9.58 7.14 2.26
C LYS A 22 -8.41 6.38 2.90
N ARG A 23 -8.66 5.22 3.51
CA ARG A 23 -7.69 4.38 4.21
C ARG A 23 -8.07 2.90 4.04
N MET A 24 -7.08 2.05 3.79
CA MET A 24 -7.22 0.60 3.71
C MET A 24 -5.97 -0.09 4.25
N ASN A 25 -6.14 -1.28 4.84
CA ASN A 25 -5.03 -2.15 5.18
C ASN A 25 -5.04 -3.38 4.26
N VAL A 26 -3.88 -3.84 3.81
CA VAL A 26 -3.72 -5.04 2.98
C VAL A 26 -2.46 -5.80 3.37
N THR A 27 -2.52 -7.13 3.36
CA THR A 27 -1.34 -7.98 3.57
C THR A 27 -0.81 -8.45 2.22
N LEU A 28 0.43 -8.09 1.87
CA LEU A 28 1.09 -8.47 0.62
C LEU A 28 2.45 -9.12 0.92
N ASP A 29 2.70 -10.33 0.40
CA ASP A 29 3.92 -11.11 0.67
C ASP A 29 4.29 -11.18 2.16
N GLY A 30 3.27 -11.30 3.04
CA GLY A 30 3.46 -11.38 4.49
C GLY A 30 3.77 -10.05 5.19
N ARG A 31 3.66 -8.91 4.50
CA ARG A 31 3.77 -7.57 5.09
C ARG A 31 2.41 -6.92 5.16
N ASP A 32 2.08 -6.35 6.32
CA ASP A 32 0.89 -5.53 6.49
C ASP A 32 1.17 -4.09 6.05
N ILE A 33 0.42 -3.63 5.07
CA ILE A 33 0.60 -2.34 4.41
C ILE A 33 -0.64 -1.50 4.63
N LEU A 34 -0.42 -0.26 5.06
CA LEU A 34 -1.40 0.80 5.16
C LEU A 34 -1.41 1.62 3.87
N ILE A 35 -2.56 1.68 3.21
CA ILE A 35 -2.81 2.53 2.04
C ILE A 35 -3.63 3.74 2.48
N ILE A 36 -3.18 4.94 2.14
CA ILE A 36 -3.85 6.21 2.47
C ILE A 36 -4.04 7.02 1.20
N TYR A 37 -5.24 7.58 1.02
CA TYR A 37 -5.51 8.60 0.01
C TYR A 37 -5.64 9.97 0.69
N HIS A 38 -4.68 10.85 0.45
CA HIS A 38 -4.63 12.19 1.04
C HIS A 38 -4.14 13.21 0.01
N GLN A 39 -4.78 14.38 -0.04
CA GLN A 39 -4.44 15.46 -0.99
C GLN A 39 -4.29 14.98 -2.45
N ARG A 40 -5.25 14.17 -2.90
CA ARG A 40 -5.29 13.58 -4.26
C ARG A 40 -4.11 12.64 -4.59
N THR A 41 -3.39 12.15 -3.57
CA THR A 41 -2.23 11.28 -3.71
C THR A 41 -2.42 10.00 -2.88
N PHE A 42 -1.96 8.87 -3.42
CA PHE A 42 -1.91 7.60 -2.69
C PHE A 42 -0.55 7.40 -2.03
N TYR A 43 -0.57 6.91 -0.80
CA TYR A 43 0.60 6.52 -0.02
C TYR A 43 0.45 5.07 0.40
N ALA A 44 1.53 4.30 0.32
CA ALA A 44 1.62 2.95 0.86
C ALA A 44 2.77 2.94 1.88
N LEU A 45 2.47 2.48 3.10
CA LEU A 45 3.37 2.50 4.25
C LEU A 45 3.28 1.16 4.96
N ASP A 46 4.32 0.72 5.67
CA ASP A 46 4.17 -0.39 6.60
C ASP A 46 3.12 -0.02 7.67
N LEU A 47 2.24 -0.96 8.00
CA LEU A 47 1.18 -0.74 8.99
C LEU A 47 1.76 -0.55 10.40
N GLN A 48 2.89 -1.21 10.68
CA GLN A 48 3.56 -1.13 11.97
C GLN A 48 4.39 0.15 12.05
N CYS A 49 4.26 0.85 13.19
CA CYS A 49 5.13 1.98 13.49
C CYS A 49 6.58 1.48 13.62
N TYR A 50 7.52 2.25 13.09
CA TYR A 50 8.95 1.95 13.24
C TYR A 50 9.49 2.27 14.64
N ARG A 51 8.65 2.85 15.52
CA ARG A 51 8.96 3.18 16.91
C ARG A 51 8.02 2.43 17.85
N GLU A 52 8.57 2.04 18.99
CA GLU A 52 7.82 1.59 20.18
C GLU A 52 7.43 2.77 21.07
#